data_AF-A0A3B4W9U3-F1
#
_entry.id   AF-A0A3B4W9U3-F1
#
_cell.length_a   1.000
_cell.length_b   1.000
_cell.length_c   1.000
_cell.angle_alpha   90.00
_cell.angle_beta   90.00
_cell.angle_gamma   90.00
#
_symmetry.space_group_name_H-M   'P 1'
#
loop_
_entity.id
_entity.type
_entity.pdbx_description
1 polymer ?
#
loop_
_entity_poly.entity_id
_entity_poly.type
_entity_poly.pdbx_seq_one_letter_code
_entity_poly.pdbx_strand_id
1 'polypeptide(L)'
;VNGLFAQDGLTPLHLASQQGHADAVIQLLRDKADPGVKDRNAWRKTVLHVAAEKGHDSVAVLLLEAGAKINTTDHSKDTPLPP
;
A
#
# COMPACT_ATOMS: atom_id res chain seq x y z
N VAL A 1 -26.73 3.38 10.54
CA VAL A 1 -25.34 3.82 10.28
C VAL A 1 -24.45 2.59 10.10
N ASN A 2 -24.47 1.97 8.92
CA ASN A 2 -23.67 0.77 8.66
C ASN A 2 -22.29 1.18 8.12
N GLY A 3 -21.45 1.75 9.00
CA GLY A 3 -20.05 2.05 8.72
C GLY A 3 -19.16 0.85 9.04
N LEU A 4 -19.38 -0.28 8.36
CA LEU A 4 -18.46 -1.41 8.38
C LEU A 4 -17.41 -1.14 7.30
N PHE A 5 -16.19 -0.82 7.73
CA PHE A 5 -14.92 -0.70 6.99
C PHE A 5 -14.90 -1.37 5.61
N ALA A 6 -15.59 -0.79 4.64
CA ALA A 6 -15.68 -1.38 3.33
C ALA A 6 -14.28 -1.29 2.72
N GLN A 7 -13.76 -2.43 2.29
CA GLN A 7 -12.54 -2.55 1.48
C GLN A 7 -12.71 -1.89 0.09
N ASP A 8 -13.68 -0.99 -0.04
CA ASP A 8 -14.04 -0.25 -1.24
C ASP A 8 -12.85 0.61 -1.64
N GLY A 9 -12.19 0.17 -2.72
CA GLY A 9 -11.08 0.90 -3.31
C GLY A 9 -9.69 0.37 -3.02
N LEU A 10 -9.54 -0.75 -2.29
CA LEU A 10 -8.26 -1.43 -2.18
C LEU A 10 -7.98 -2.24 -3.46
N THR A 11 -6.74 -2.20 -3.94
CA THR A 11 -6.29 -3.07 -5.05
C THR A 11 -5.78 -4.40 -4.50
N PRO A 12 -5.64 -5.46 -5.32
CA PRO A 12 -4.99 -6.70 -4.90
C PRO A 12 -3.60 -6.47 -4.28
N LEU A 13 -2.87 -5.46 -4.78
CA LEU A 13 -1.56 -5.08 -4.25
C LEU A 13 -1.66 -4.49 -2.83
N HIS A 14 -2.68 -3.67 -2.53
CA HIS A 14 -2.93 -3.21 -1.16
C HIS A 14 -3.21 -4.38 -0.21
N LEU A 15 -4.04 -5.33 -0.62
CA LEU A 15 -4.40 -6.49 0.21
C LEU A 15 -3.19 -7.38 0.46
N ALA A 16 -2.40 -7.68 -0.56
CA ALA A 16 -1.16 -8.46 -0.41
C ALA A 16 -0.17 -7.76 0.53
N SER A 17 -0.03 -6.44 0.42
CA SER A 17 0.84 -5.66 1.29
C SER A 17 0.33 -5.52 2.72
N GLN A 18 -0.99 -5.43 2.91
CA GLN A 18 -1.61 -5.42 4.24
C GLN A 18 -1.37 -6.72 5.01
N GLN A 19 -1.32 -7.85 4.30
CA GLN A 19 -1.13 -9.17 4.88
C GLN A 19 0.35 -9.59 4.95
N GLY A 20 1.27 -8.76 4.44
CA GLY A 20 2.71 -9.08 4.41
C GLY A 20 3.09 -10.19 3.43
N HIS A 21 2.23 -10.51 2.46
CA HIS A 21 2.46 -11.60 1.50
C HIS A 21 3.46 -11.18 0.40
N ALA A 22 4.75 -11.20 0.73
CA ALA A 22 5.84 -10.78 -0.16
C ALA A 22 5.81 -11.46 -1.54
N ASP A 23 5.56 -12.78 -1.60
CA ASP A 23 5.47 -13.51 -2.87
C ASP A 23 4.33 -12.99 -3.76
N ALA A 24 3.16 -12.73 -3.18
CA ALA A 24 2.03 -12.18 -3.89
C ALA A 24 2.32 -10.75 -4.38
N VAL A 25 2.98 -9.93 -3.55
CA VAL A 25 3.44 -8.59 -3.95
C VAL A 25 4.39 -8.68 -5.14
N ILE A 26 5.38 -9.58 -5.12
CA ILE A 26 6.32 -9.79 -6.22
C ILE A 26 5.59 -10.18 -7.50
N GLN A 27 4.64 -11.13 -7.44
CA GLN A 27 3.88 -11.53 -8.62
C GLN A 27 3.04 -10.38 -9.19
N LEU A 28 2.36 -9.61 -8.33
CA LEU A 28 1.55 -8.48 -8.76
C LEU A 28 2.41 -7.38 -9.40
N LEU A 29 3.60 -7.11 -8.85
CA LEU A 29 4.54 -6.14 -9.44
C LEU A 29 5.09 -6.62 -10.79
N ARG A 30 5.34 -7.93 -10.95
CA ARG A 30 5.70 -8.54 -12.24
C ARG A 30 4.60 -8.40 -13.28
N ASP A 31 3.35 -8.50 -12.85
CA ASP A 31 2.16 -8.27 -13.67
C ASP A 31 1.88 -6.78 -13.95
N LYS A 32 2.87 -5.90 -13.71
CA LYS A 32 2.81 -4.45 -13.94
C LYS A 32 1.77 -3.75 -13.06
N ALA A 33 1.47 -4.28 -11.87
CA ALA A 33 0.72 -3.51 -10.89
C ALA A 33 1.48 -2.23 -10.53
N ASP A 34 0.77 -1.12 -10.41
CA ASP A 34 1.36 0.17 -10.03
C ASP A 34 1.70 0.17 -8.53
N PRO A 35 2.98 0.22 -8.13
CA PRO A 35 3.40 0.24 -6.73
C PRO A 35 3.07 1.57 -6.02
N GLY A 36 2.83 2.64 -6.78
CA GLY A 36 2.44 3.95 -6.28
C GLY A 36 0.93 4.17 -6.20
N VAL A 37 0.12 3.15 -6.50
CA VAL A 37 -1.34 3.26 -6.53
C VAL A 37 -1.87 3.68 -5.15
N LYS A 38 -2.77 4.66 -5.16
CA LYS A 38 -3.55 5.06 -3.98
C LYS A 38 -4.86 4.31 -3.97
N ASP A 39 -5.28 3.84 -2.81
CA ASP A 39 -6.61 3.34 -2.61
C ASP A 39 -7.68 4.42 -2.91
N ARG A 40 -8.92 3.97 -3.07
CA ARG A 40 -10.07 4.86 -3.34
C ARG A 40 -10.94 5.09 -2.10
N ASN A 41 -10.44 4.73 -0.93
CA ASN A 41 -11.13 5.02 0.32
C ASN A 41 -10.90 6.49 0.72
N ALA A 42 -11.47 6.89 1.87
CA ALA A 42 -11.36 8.25 2.38
C ALA A 42 -9.91 8.68 2.72
N TRP A 43 -9.03 7.73 3.02
CA TRP A 43 -7.66 8.01 3.44
C TRP A 43 -6.67 8.14 2.27
N ARG A 44 -7.00 7.61 1.08
CA ARG A 44 -6.16 7.74 -0.14
C ARG A 44 -4.73 7.24 0.09
N LYS A 45 -4.58 6.16 0.87
CA LYS A 45 -3.29 5.57 1.24
C LYS A 45 -2.66 4.88 0.05
N THR A 46 -1.34 4.94 -0.04
CA THR A 46 -0.60 4.11 -1.02
C THR A 46 -0.36 2.71 -0.46
N VAL A 47 -0.01 1.78 -1.33
CA VAL A 47 0.42 0.44 -0.93
C VAL A 47 1.55 0.49 0.12
N LEU A 48 2.49 1.44 -0.04
CA LEU A 48 3.59 1.62 0.91
C LEU A 48 3.10 2.09 2.30
N HIS A 49 2.07 2.94 2.38
CA HIS A 49 1.48 3.32 3.67
C HIS A 49 0.91 2.09 4.39
N VAL A 50 0.22 1.23 3.64
CA VAL A 50 -0.39 0.02 4.19
C VAL A 50 0.68 -0.95 4.69
N ALA A 51 1.75 -1.17 3.92
CA ALA A 51 2.86 -2.02 4.35
C ALA A 51 3.55 -1.48 5.62
N ALA A 52 3.82 -0.17 5.67
CA ALA A 52 4.48 0.48 6.79
C ALA A 52 3.62 0.51 8.06
N GLU A 53 2.31 0.82 7.95
CA GLU A 53 1.38 0.82 9.07
C GLU A 53 1.26 -0.57 9.72
N LYS A 54 1.42 -1.63 8.93
CA LYS A 54 1.40 -3.02 9.41
C LYS A 54 2.78 -3.54 9.85
N GLY A 55 3.85 -2.77 9.68
CA GLY A 55 5.22 -3.17 10.02
C GLY A 55 5.77 -4.27 9.11
N HIS A 56 5.33 -4.32 7.85
CA HIS A 56 5.80 -5.31 6.87
C HIS A 56 6.99 -4.76 6.09
N ASP A 57 8.14 -4.65 6.76
CA ASP A 57 9.36 -4.05 6.21
C ASP A 57 9.83 -4.72 4.91
N SER A 58 9.78 -6.06 4.83
CA SER A 58 10.16 -6.79 3.61
C SER A 58 9.28 -6.40 2.41
N VAL A 59 7.99 -6.18 2.64
CA VAL A 59 7.08 -5.70 1.58
C VAL A 59 7.37 -4.24 1.24
N ALA A 60 7.64 -3.40 2.25
CA ALA A 60 8.00 -2.01 2.02
C ALA A 60 9.25 -1.88 1.14
N VAL A 61 10.28 -2.70 1.39
CA VAL A 61 11.48 -2.76 0.55
C VAL A 61 11.13 -3.16 -0.89
N LEU A 62 10.35 -4.22 -1.09
CA LEU A 62 9.93 -4.65 -2.44
C LEU A 62 9.18 -3.56 -3.21
N LEU A 63 8.31 -2.81 -2.53
CA LEU A 63 7.58 -1.70 -3.14
C LEU A 63 8.50 -0.55 -3.52
N LEU A 64 9.47 -0.21 -2.67
CA LEU A 64 10.48 0.80 -2.94
C LEU A 64 11.37 0.41 -4.13
N GLU A 65 11.81 -0.86 -4.19
CA GLU A 65 12.56 -1.40 -5.33
C GLU A 65 11.76 -1.36 -6.63
N ALA A 66 10.44 -1.53 -6.56
CA ALA A 66 9.54 -1.40 -7.70
C ALA A 66 9.25 0.06 -8.09
N GLY A 67 9.77 1.04 -7.35
CA GLY A 67 9.61 2.48 -7.66
C GLY A 67 8.47 3.17 -6.90
N ALA A 68 7.94 2.58 -5.83
CA ALA A 68 7.07 3.30 -4.91
C ALA A 68 7.82 4.52 -4.33
N LYS A 69 7.12 5.64 -4.24
CA LYS A 69 7.69 6.89 -3.70
C LYS A 69 7.56 6.90 -2.18
N ILE A 70 8.69 7.01 -1.49
CA ILE A 70 8.75 7.12 -0.02
C ILE A 70 8.09 8.39 0.53
N ASN A 71 7.93 9.41 -0.29
CA ASN A 71 7.43 10.73 0.09
C ASN A 71 6.03 11.03 -0.46
N THR A 72 5.31 10.03 -0.97
CA THR A 72 3.90 10.23 -1.33
C THR A 72 3.08 10.44 -0.09
N THR A 73 2.32 11.52 -0.04
CA THR A 73 1.40 11.78 1.06
C THR A 73 0.03 11.15 0.83
N ASP A 74 -0.62 10.70 1.91
CA ASP A 74 -2.02 10.31 1.91
C ASP A 74 -2.96 11.55 1.97
N HIS A 75 -4.26 11.36 2.23
CA HIS A 75 -5.21 12.47 2.38
C HIS A 75 -4.93 13.34 3.62
N SER A 76 -4.36 12.76 4.67
CA SER A 76 -3.99 13.45 5.92
C SER A 76 -2.67 14.21 5.82
N LYS A 77 -1.99 14.14 4.67
CA LYS A 77 -0.63 14.64 4.43
C LYS A 77 0.46 13.85 5.16
N ASP A 78 0.14 12.65 5.63
CA ASP A 78 1.10 11.77 6.27
C ASP A 78 1.95 11.08 5.21
N THR A 79 3.23 10.85 5.50
CA THR A 79 4.11 10.04 4.66
C THR A 79 4.03 8.57 5.05
N PRO A 80 4.33 7.62 4.14
CA PRO A 80 4.27 6.20 4.40
C PRO A 80 5.21 5.76 5.51
N LEU A 81 6.38 6.41 5.59
CA LEU A 81 7.36 6.17 6.62
C LEU A 81 7.49 7.41 7.50
N PRO A 82 7.66 7.25 8.83
CA PRO A 82 8.00 8.34 9.72
C PRO A 82 9.38 8.93 9.33
N PRO A 83 9.65 10.20 9.66
CA PRO A 83 10.94 10.83 9.43
C PRO A 83 12.09 10.14 10.19
#